data_AF-T0JNN8-F1
#
_entry.id   AF-T0JNN8-F1
#
_cell.length_a   1.000
_cell.length_b   1.000
_cell.length_c   1.000
_cell.angle_alpha   90.00
_cell.angle_beta   90.00
_cell.angle_gamma   90.00
#
_symmetry.space_group_name_H-M   'P 1'
#
loop_
_entity.id
_entity.type
_entity.pdbx_description
1 polymer ?
#
loop_
_entity_poly.entity_id
_entity_poly.type
_entity_poly.pdbx_seq_one_letter_code
_entity_poly.pdbx_strand_id
1 'polypeptide(L)'
;MFLASLSYKQRKVFLGLAKEILTIDDGIMDNHEEDYLRGLCSEMSLSFNDELTVKKSEIKDYFNEIESKKILLLELVALGHSNKDYHEAQDKYTDEICNLVNIPMKELKNIESLLEQYNKIQNKFISFIES
;
A
#
# COMPACT_ATOMS: atom_id res chain seq x y z
N MET A 1 2.80 -1.86 -7.29
CA MET A 1 3.62 -2.90 -7.93
C MET A 1 2.96 -4.28 -8.07
N PHE A 2 1.73 -4.59 -7.66
CA PHE A 2 1.00 -5.80 -8.08
C PHE A 2 -0.48 -5.49 -8.21
N LEU A 3 -0.81 -4.19 -8.23
CA LEU A 3 -2.16 -3.67 -8.16
C LEU A 3 -2.96 -4.02 -9.41
N ALA A 4 -2.28 -4.17 -10.55
CA ALA A 4 -2.87 -4.67 -11.78
C ALA A 4 -3.38 -6.14 -11.66
N SER A 5 -2.86 -6.92 -10.71
CA SER A 5 -3.34 -8.30 -10.47
C SER A 5 -4.61 -8.36 -9.63
N LEU A 6 -4.97 -7.27 -8.93
CA LEU A 6 -6.24 -7.19 -8.21
C LEU A 6 -7.42 -7.07 -9.17
N SER A 7 -8.59 -7.53 -8.75
CA SER A 7 -9.84 -7.25 -9.46
C SER A 7 -10.14 -5.75 -9.47
N TYR A 8 -10.91 -5.27 -10.46
CA TYR A 8 -11.24 -3.85 -10.57
C TYR A 8 -11.87 -3.30 -9.27
N LYS A 9 -12.77 -4.06 -8.62
CA LYS A 9 -13.37 -3.66 -7.34
C LYS A 9 -12.34 -3.56 -6.20
N GLN A 10 -11.41 -4.51 -6.11
CA GLN A 10 -10.33 -4.48 -5.12
C GLN A 10 -9.39 -3.29 -5.33
N ARG A 11 -9.08 -2.93 -6.58
CA ARG A 11 -8.27 -1.73 -6.89
C ARG A 11 -8.94 -0.45 -6.38
N LYS A 12 -10.25 -0.30 -6.57
CA LYS A 12 -11.00 0.87 -6.06
C LYS A 12 -10.97 0.94 -4.53
N VAL A 13 -11.10 -0.21 -3.85
CA VAL A 13 -10.97 -0.28 -2.38
C VAL A 13 -9.55 0.06 -1.95
N PHE A 14 -8.53 -0.51 -2.61
CA PHE A 14 -7.13 -0.18 -2.36
C PHE A 14 -6.87 1.32 -2.48
N LEU A 15 -7.38 1.98 -3.52
CA LEU A 15 -7.21 3.42 -3.70
C LEU A 15 -7.79 4.23 -2.54
N GLY A 16 -8.92 3.81 -1.97
CA GLY A 16 -9.47 4.42 -0.75
C GLY A 16 -8.54 4.28 0.45
N LEU A 17 -8.04 3.07 0.70
CA LEU A 17 -7.11 2.79 1.80
C LEU A 17 -5.76 3.49 1.61
N ALA A 18 -5.29 3.61 0.38
CA ALA A 18 -4.07 4.33 0.02
C ALA A 18 -4.18 5.83 0.32
N LYS A 19 -5.35 6.44 0.05
CA LYS A 19 -5.60 7.83 0.46
C LYS A 19 -5.65 7.97 1.98
N GLU A 20 -6.32 7.04 2.67
CA GLU A 20 -6.42 7.06 4.13
C GLU A 20 -5.06 6.98 4.83
N ILE A 21 -4.16 6.08 4.41
CA ILE A 21 -2.84 5.92 5.03
C ILE A 21 -1.94 7.14 4.77
N LEU A 22 -2.04 7.76 3.60
CA LEU A 22 -1.26 8.95 3.25
C LEU A 22 -1.69 10.19 4.05
N THR A 23 -2.95 10.27 4.48
CA THR A 23 -3.49 11.44 5.19
C THR A 23 -3.74 11.17 6.68
N ILE A 24 -3.13 10.13 7.25
CA ILE A 24 -3.48 9.64 8.61
C ILE A 24 -2.95 10.53 9.74
N ASP A 25 -1.94 11.32 9.46
CA ASP A 25 -1.25 12.21 10.39
C ASP A 25 -1.92 13.59 10.52
N ASP A 26 -1.97 14.36 9.45
CA ASP A 26 -2.49 15.73 9.43
C ASP A 26 -3.69 15.95 8.49
N GLY A 27 -4.08 14.91 7.74
CA GLY A 27 -5.19 14.97 6.80
C GLY A 27 -4.83 15.58 5.43
N ILE A 28 -3.56 15.89 5.19
CA ILE A 28 -3.07 16.57 3.98
C ILE A 28 -2.16 15.61 3.21
N MET A 29 -2.28 15.62 1.90
CA MET A 29 -1.37 14.92 0.99
C MET A 29 -0.48 15.95 0.33
N ASP A 30 0.84 15.74 0.37
CA ASP A 30 1.77 16.62 -0.34
C ASP A 30 1.88 16.28 -1.85
N ASN A 31 2.59 17.10 -2.60
CA ASN A 31 2.74 16.89 -4.05
C ASN A 31 3.49 15.58 -4.39
N HIS A 32 4.44 15.14 -3.55
CA HIS A 32 5.19 13.92 -3.77
C HIS A 32 4.30 12.69 -3.57
N GLU A 33 3.48 12.70 -2.53
CA GLU A 33 2.50 11.66 -2.24
C GLU A 33 1.41 11.61 -3.30
N GLU A 34 0.95 12.77 -3.78
CA GLU A 34 -0.02 12.86 -4.87
C GLU A 34 0.56 12.27 -6.17
N ASP A 35 1.78 12.64 -6.55
CA ASP A 35 2.45 12.11 -7.73
C ASP A 35 2.68 10.60 -7.63
N TYR A 36 3.06 10.11 -6.46
CA TYR A 36 3.22 8.68 -6.22
C TYR A 36 1.88 7.93 -6.35
N LEU A 37 0.82 8.45 -5.74
CA LEU A 37 -0.52 7.88 -5.83
C LEU A 37 -1.07 7.93 -7.27
N ARG A 38 -0.74 8.96 -8.06
CA ARG A 38 -1.04 9.02 -9.49
C ARG A 38 -0.34 7.90 -10.27
N GLY A 39 0.89 7.55 -9.91
CA GLY A 39 1.58 6.37 -10.42
C GLY A 39 0.82 5.08 -10.15
N LEU A 40 0.34 4.89 -8.91
CA LEU A 40 -0.48 3.74 -8.54
C LEU A 40 -1.84 3.71 -9.27
N CYS A 41 -2.47 4.87 -9.47
CA CYS A 41 -3.70 4.99 -10.27
C CYS A 41 -3.47 4.53 -11.71
N SER A 42 -2.35 4.93 -12.32
CA SER A 42 -1.95 4.48 -13.65
C SER A 42 -1.78 2.97 -13.71
N GLU A 43 -1.09 2.36 -12.74
CA GLU A 43 -0.93 0.90 -12.64
C GLU A 43 -2.29 0.19 -12.53
N MET A 44 -3.21 0.73 -11.74
CA MET A 44 -4.54 0.17 -11.52
C MET A 44 -5.51 0.38 -12.67
N SER A 45 -5.18 1.25 -13.62
CA SER A 45 -6.10 1.79 -14.63
C SER A 45 -7.31 2.50 -13.99
N LEU A 46 -7.06 3.31 -12.97
CA LEU A 46 -8.06 4.11 -12.25
C LEU A 46 -7.82 5.61 -12.46
N SER A 47 -8.90 6.39 -12.33
CA SER A 47 -8.77 7.84 -12.15
C SER A 47 -8.46 8.16 -10.69
N PHE A 48 -7.87 9.32 -10.43
CA PHE A 48 -7.45 9.73 -9.08
C PHE A 48 -8.60 9.75 -8.05
N ASN A 49 -9.84 9.98 -8.50
CA ASN A 49 -11.04 10.02 -7.65
C ASN A 49 -11.98 8.81 -7.88
N ASP A 50 -11.43 7.69 -8.36
CA ASP A 50 -12.19 6.47 -8.63
C ASP A 50 -12.13 5.48 -7.45
N GLU A 51 -11.89 5.96 -6.22
CA GLU A 51 -11.91 5.10 -5.03
C GLU A 51 -13.31 4.56 -4.73
N LEU A 52 -13.33 3.43 -4.02
CA LEU A 52 -14.52 2.92 -3.34
C LEU A 52 -14.25 2.94 -1.84
N THR A 53 -14.83 3.91 -1.14
CA THR A 53 -14.79 3.94 0.33
C THR A 53 -15.68 2.83 0.88
N VAL A 54 -15.10 1.96 1.70
CA VAL A 54 -15.80 0.86 2.38
C VAL A 54 -15.62 1.01 3.87
N LYS A 55 -16.54 0.43 4.65
CA LYS A 55 -16.30 0.36 6.10
C LYS A 55 -15.13 -0.59 6.35
N LYS A 56 -14.26 -0.26 7.31
CA LYS A 56 -13.13 -1.12 7.69
C LYS A 56 -13.53 -2.57 7.97
N SER A 57 -14.69 -2.78 8.60
CA SER A 57 -15.26 -4.10 8.88
C SER A 57 -15.59 -4.95 7.64
N GLU A 58 -15.75 -4.30 6.48
CA GLU A 58 -16.16 -4.93 5.21
C GLU A 58 -14.96 -5.22 4.31
N ILE A 59 -13.75 -4.72 4.62
CA ILE A 59 -12.55 -4.88 3.76
C ILE A 59 -12.30 -6.36 3.43
N LYS A 60 -12.43 -7.23 4.43
CA LYS A 60 -12.22 -8.68 4.25
C LYS A 60 -13.10 -9.29 3.16
N ASP A 61 -14.31 -8.74 2.94
CA ASP A 61 -15.29 -9.28 1.99
C ASP A 61 -14.88 -9.01 0.53
N TYR A 62 -13.96 -8.05 0.32
CA TYR A 62 -13.38 -7.72 -0.97
C TYR A 62 -12.10 -8.50 -1.25
N PHE A 63 -11.37 -8.91 -0.20
CA PHE A 63 -10.09 -9.60 -0.30
C PHE A 63 -10.20 -11.00 0.30
N ASN A 64 -10.90 -11.89 -0.42
CA ASN A 64 -11.19 -13.24 0.08
C ASN A 64 -9.99 -14.19 -0.12
N GLU A 65 -9.24 -14.01 -1.21
CA GLU A 65 -8.10 -14.87 -1.57
C GLU A 65 -6.82 -14.43 -0.87
N ILE A 66 -6.03 -15.39 -0.38
CA ILE A 66 -4.77 -15.15 0.33
C ILE A 66 -3.80 -14.29 -0.50
N GLU A 67 -3.76 -14.51 -1.81
CA GLU A 67 -2.93 -13.74 -2.74
C GLU A 67 -3.34 -12.26 -2.75
N SER A 68 -4.64 -11.98 -2.92
CA SER A 68 -5.16 -10.60 -2.94
C SER A 68 -4.92 -9.87 -1.61
N LYS A 69 -5.01 -10.56 -0.47
CA LYS A 69 -4.68 -10.02 0.85
C LYS A 69 -3.21 -9.64 0.97
N LYS A 70 -2.32 -10.51 0.48
CA LYS A 70 -0.87 -10.26 0.48
C LYS A 70 -0.50 -9.10 -0.43
N ILE A 71 -1.11 -8.99 -1.61
CA ILE A 71 -0.95 -7.85 -2.50
C ILE A 71 -1.38 -6.56 -1.79
N LEU A 72 -2.58 -6.54 -1.20
CA LEU A 72 -3.08 -5.39 -0.44
C LEU A 72 -2.07 -4.92 0.63
N LEU A 73 -1.60 -5.83 1.48
CA LEU A 73 -0.69 -5.48 2.57
C LEU A 73 0.68 -5.05 2.04
N LEU A 74 1.24 -5.75 1.06
CA LEU A 74 2.54 -5.41 0.47
C LEU A 74 2.54 -4.01 -0.13
N GLU A 75 1.48 -3.66 -0.86
CA GLU A 75 1.37 -2.35 -1.50
C GLU A 75 1.09 -1.23 -0.49
N LEU A 76 0.30 -1.48 0.56
CA LEU A 76 0.07 -0.49 1.63
C LEU A 76 1.34 -0.24 2.45
N VAL A 77 2.09 -1.28 2.79
CA VAL A 77 3.36 -1.15 3.51
C VAL A 77 4.37 -0.41 2.64
N ALA A 78 4.51 -0.79 1.36
CA ALA A 78 5.38 -0.09 0.41
C ALA A 78 5.01 1.40 0.27
N LEU A 79 3.71 1.72 0.25
CA LEU A 79 3.21 3.09 0.21
C LEU A 79 3.61 3.85 1.48
N GLY A 80 3.39 3.28 2.67
CA GLY A 80 3.82 3.91 3.92
C GLY A 80 5.33 4.22 3.92
N HIS A 81 6.16 3.31 3.40
CA HIS A 81 7.63 3.48 3.35
C HIS A 81 8.13 4.35 2.19
N SER A 82 7.26 4.76 1.27
CA SER A 82 7.64 5.62 0.15
C SER A 82 7.94 7.06 0.60
N ASN A 83 7.42 7.47 1.75
CA ASN A 83 7.75 8.74 2.37
C ASN A 83 8.93 8.56 3.36
N LYS A 84 9.80 9.57 3.47
CA LYS A 84 10.98 9.52 4.36
C LYS A 84 10.61 9.50 5.85
N ASP A 85 9.36 9.82 6.13
CA ASP A 85 8.79 9.98 7.46
C ASP A 85 7.69 8.93 7.70
N TYR A 86 8.05 7.65 7.56
CA TYR A 86 7.19 6.59 8.05
C TYR A 86 6.96 6.79 9.55
N HIS A 87 5.75 7.18 9.94
CA HIS A 87 5.40 7.43 11.34
C HIS A 87 4.74 6.20 11.99
N GLU A 88 4.73 6.19 13.32
CA GLU A 88 4.03 5.19 14.14
C GLU A 88 2.55 5.02 13.75
N ALA A 89 1.94 6.03 13.12
CA ALA A 89 0.56 6.00 12.65
C ALA A 89 0.36 5.07 11.44
N GLN A 90 1.24 5.10 10.45
CA GLN A 90 1.17 4.23 9.27
C GLN A 90 1.41 2.75 9.66
N ASP A 91 2.31 2.49 10.63
CA ASP A 91 2.52 1.14 11.19
C ASP A 91 1.23 0.63 11.84
N LYS A 92 0.62 1.42 12.71
CA LYS A 92 -0.65 1.05 13.35
C LYS A 92 -1.77 0.82 12.33
N TYR A 93 -1.78 1.59 11.24
CA TYR A 93 -2.75 1.42 10.17
C TYR A 93 -2.55 0.10 9.43
N THR A 94 -1.32 -0.23 9.03
CA THR A 94 -1.04 -1.50 8.33
C THR A 94 -1.27 -2.72 9.23
N ASP A 95 -0.96 -2.63 10.53
CA ASP A 95 -1.33 -3.61 11.56
C ASP A 95 -2.87 -3.80 11.64
N GLU A 96 -3.63 -2.71 11.65
CA GLU A 96 -5.09 -2.75 11.67
C GLU A 96 -5.64 -3.46 10.42
N ILE A 97 -5.18 -3.07 9.23
CA ILE A 97 -5.62 -3.70 7.97
C ILE A 97 -5.25 -5.18 7.96
N CYS A 98 -4.05 -5.55 8.41
CA CYS A 98 -3.58 -6.94 8.51
C CYS A 98 -4.53 -7.80 9.36
N ASN A 99 -4.94 -7.28 10.53
CA ASN A 99 -5.91 -7.93 11.40
C ASN A 99 -7.29 -8.04 10.73
N LEU A 100 -7.76 -6.97 10.06
CA LEU A 100 -9.07 -6.96 9.39
C LEU A 100 -9.17 -8.00 8.26
N VAL A 101 -8.10 -8.20 7.49
CA VAL A 101 -8.07 -9.23 6.43
C VAL A 101 -7.69 -10.62 6.94
N ASN A 102 -7.49 -10.79 8.26
CA ASN A 102 -7.13 -12.05 8.92
C ASN A 102 -5.83 -12.66 8.40
N ILE A 103 -4.78 -11.85 8.29
CA ILE A 103 -3.42 -12.32 7.99
C ILE A 103 -2.64 -12.41 9.31
N PRO A 104 -1.88 -13.51 9.56
CA PRO A 104 -1.03 -13.58 10.74
C PRO A 104 0.01 -12.47 10.74
N MET A 105 0.22 -11.80 11.88
CA MET A 105 1.16 -10.67 11.96
C MET A 105 2.59 -11.02 11.57
N LYS A 106 2.98 -12.30 11.68
CA LYS A 106 4.26 -12.80 11.16
C LYS A 106 4.40 -12.60 9.65
N GLU A 107 3.32 -12.73 8.88
CA GLU A 107 3.33 -12.50 7.44
C GLU A 107 3.50 -11.00 7.10
N LEU A 108 2.92 -10.09 7.89
CA LEU A 108 3.16 -8.65 7.72
C LEU A 108 4.64 -8.31 7.94
N LYS A 109 5.24 -8.85 9.01
CA LYS A 109 6.69 -8.70 9.27
C LYS A 109 7.56 -9.28 8.16
N ASN A 110 7.13 -10.38 7.54
CA ASN A 110 7.82 -10.94 6.38
C ASN A 110 7.74 -9.98 5.18
N ILE A 111 6.59 -9.33 4.95
CA ILE A 111 6.41 -8.32 3.89
C ILE A 111 7.33 -7.13 4.12
N GLU A 112 7.36 -6.57 5.33
CA GLU A 112 8.26 -5.47 5.71
C GLU A 112 9.73 -5.83 5.43
N SER A 113 10.15 -7.02 5.88
CA SER A 113 11.51 -7.50 5.66
C SER A 113 11.84 -7.70 4.17
N LEU A 114 10.89 -8.13 3.35
CA LEU A 114 11.06 -8.26 1.91
C LEU A 114 11.19 -6.90 1.23
N LEU A 115 10.40 -5.91 1.65
CA LEU A 115 10.49 -4.54 1.13
C LEU A 115 11.79 -3.85 1.51
N GLU A 116 12.29 -4.07 2.73
CA GLU A 116 13.61 -3.59 3.14
C GLU A 116 14.73 -4.17 2.26
N GLN A 117 14.66 -5.48 1.96
CA GLN A 117 15.61 -6.14 1.06
C GLN A 117 15.49 -5.63 -0.37
N TYR A 118 14.26 -5.44 -0.86
CA TYR A 118 13.99 -4.86 -2.17
C TYR A 118 14.61 -3.47 -2.31
N ASN A 119 14.39 -2.59 -1.33
CA ASN A 119 14.97 -1.23 -1.32
C ASN A 119 16.50 -1.25 -1.32
N LYS A 120 17.12 -2.17 -0.55
CA LYS A 120 18.59 -2.36 -0.58
C LYS A 120 19.09 -2.77 -1.97
N ILE A 121 18.37 -3.64 -2.66
CA ILE A 121 18.72 -4.08 -4.02
C ILE A 121 18.51 -2.94 -5.03
N GLN A 122 17.40 -2.22 -4.95
CA GLN A 122 17.09 -1.08 -5.81
C GLN A 122 18.18 0.00 -5.70
N ASN A 123 18.61 0.34 -4.49
CA ASN A 123 19.69 1.30 -4.27
C ASN A 123 21.02 0.83 -4.87
N LYS A 124 21.32 -0.48 -4.82
CA LYS A 124 22.51 -1.02 -5.50
C LYS A 124 22.43 -0.87 -7.02
N PHE A 125 21.25 -1.07 -7.62
CA PHE A 125 21.06 -0.82 -9.05
C PHE A 125 21.23 0.66 -9.40
N ILE A 126 20.67 1.57 -8.60
CA ILE A 126 20.85 3.02 -8.78
C ILE A 126 22.35 3.37 -8.75
N SER A 127 23.07 2.95 -7.71
CA SER A 127 24.51 3.22 -7.60
C SER A 127 25.33 2.61 -8.75
N PHE A 128 24.93 1.47 -9.29
CA PHE A 128 25.58 0.86 -10.45
C PHE A 128 25.31 1.63 -11.76
N ILE A 129 24.14 2.24 -11.91
CA ILE A 129 23.79 3.05 -13.08
C ILE A 129 24.49 4.42 -13.02
N GLU A 130 24.65 4.98 -11.83
CA GLU A 130 25.28 6.28 -11.60
C GLU A 130 26.82 6.25 -11.60
N SER A 131 27.43 5.05 -11.51
CA SER A 131 28.89 4.84 -11.56
C SER A 131 29.44 4.80 -12.98
#